data_AF-A0A1S1Z4K1-F1
#
_entry.id   AF-A0A1S1Z4K1-F1
#
_cell.length_a   1.000
_cell.length_b   1.000
_cell.length_c   1.000
_cell.angle_alpha   90.00
_cell.angle_beta   90.00
_cell.angle_gamma   90.00
#
_symmetry.space_group_name_H-M   'P 1'
#
loop_
_entity.id
_entity.type
_entity.pdbx_description
1 polymer ?
#
loop_
_entity_poly.entity_id
_entity_poly.type
_entity_poly.pdbx_seq_one_letter_code
_entity_poly.pdbx_strand_id
1 'polypeptide(L)'
;MKANSERTKHCLLCDHKTFNFTEGTKCGLTNQYPNFGHKCNSIKWGQNLQHEIKDINTEVFKTREKRNKVFIKLTFSILGGTALLIFSFKMAGLLYGVDHSIFNIHGASDLFRLPLIIFYLSTVVYGYGFPSFIRYLQEYNVNKKKKENLDQLLAIYNKEYTINIQPPKDKYEINYESDVKMF
;
A
#
# COMPACT_ATOMS: atom_id res chain seq x y z
N MET A 1 -32.87 -0.48 -12.99
CA MET A 1 -31.85 0.44 -13.58
C MET A 1 -30.62 0.42 -12.68
N LYS A 2 -29.47 -0.03 -13.18
CA LYS A 2 -28.21 -0.05 -12.40
C LYS A 2 -27.75 1.40 -12.19
N ALA A 3 -27.47 1.78 -10.94
CA ALA A 3 -26.83 3.05 -10.64
C ALA A 3 -25.50 3.13 -11.40
N ASN A 4 -25.35 4.11 -12.28
CA ASN A 4 -24.11 4.34 -13.01
C ASN A 4 -23.03 4.72 -11.97
N SER A 5 -21.95 3.92 -11.90
CA SER A 5 -20.99 3.97 -10.80
C SER A 5 -20.35 5.36 -10.64
N GLU A 6 -20.21 6.12 -11.73
CA GLU A 6 -19.64 7.47 -11.67
C GLU A 6 -20.57 8.49 -11.02
N ARG A 7 -21.87 8.46 -11.35
CA ARG A 7 -22.85 9.40 -10.77
C ARG A 7 -23.00 9.17 -9.26
N THR A 8 -22.93 7.92 -8.84
CA THR A 8 -22.96 7.57 -7.42
C THR A 8 -21.77 8.16 -6.65
N LYS A 9 -20.57 8.27 -7.27
CA LYS A 9 -19.38 8.86 -6.60
C LYS A 9 -19.61 10.31 -6.15
N HIS A 10 -20.25 11.14 -6.98
CA HIS A 10 -20.57 12.51 -6.56
C HIS A 10 -21.54 12.54 -5.38
N CYS A 11 -22.53 11.64 -5.37
CA CYS A 11 -23.48 11.56 -4.27
C CYS A 11 -22.86 11.04 -2.97
N LEU A 12 -21.85 10.17 -3.03
CA LEU A 12 -21.16 9.67 -1.82
C LEU A 12 -20.48 10.79 -1.03
N LEU A 13 -20.03 11.84 -1.72
CA LEU A 13 -19.35 13.00 -1.14
C LEU A 13 -20.31 14.14 -0.78
N CYS A 14 -21.58 14.03 -1.16
CA CYS A 14 -22.61 15.04 -0.93
C CYS A 14 -23.25 14.88 0.46
N ASP A 15 -23.53 15.99 1.12
CA ASP A 15 -24.24 15.99 2.42
C ASP A 15 -25.74 15.69 2.30
N HIS A 16 -26.30 15.77 1.08
CA HIS A 16 -27.67 15.36 0.83
C HIS A 16 -27.83 13.84 0.63
N LYS A 17 -26.78 13.03 0.79
CA LYS A 17 -26.87 11.58 0.56
C LYS A 17 -27.78 10.91 1.58
N THR A 18 -28.60 9.98 1.11
CA THR A 18 -29.32 9.03 1.95
C THR A 18 -28.89 7.62 1.56
N PHE A 19 -28.55 6.79 2.54
CA PHE A 19 -28.09 5.42 2.32
C PHE A 19 -29.00 4.43 3.04
N ASN A 20 -29.41 3.38 2.32
CA ASN A 20 -30.09 2.23 2.88
C ASN A 20 -29.46 0.95 2.31
N PHE A 21 -29.28 -0.08 3.14
CA PHE A 21 -28.74 -1.37 2.70
C PHE A 21 -29.56 -2.03 1.58
N THR A 22 -30.88 -1.86 1.60
CA THR A 22 -31.78 -2.50 0.62
C THR A 22 -31.81 -1.74 -0.71
N GLU A 23 -31.67 -0.42 -0.68
CA GLU A 23 -31.92 0.45 -1.84
C GLU A 23 -30.64 1.16 -2.35
N GLY A 24 -29.53 1.07 -1.63
CA GLY A 24 -28.29 1.76 -1.96
C GLY A 24 -28.32 3.26 -1.65
N THR A 25 -27.52 4.03 -2.40
CA THR A 25 -27.38 5.49 -2.22
C THR A 25 -28.40 6.23 -3.09
N LYS A 26 -29.24 7.07 -2.46
CA LYS A 26 -30.19 7.96 -3.11
C LYS A 26 -29.88 9.43 -2.77
N CYS A 27 -30.45 10.33 -3.56
CA CYS A 27 -30.44 11.76 -3.25
C CYS A 27 -31.54 12.06 -2.23
N GLY A 28 -31.20 12.64 -1.08
CA GLY A 28 -32.17 13.01 -0.04
C GLY A 28 -33.11 14.15 -0.44
N LEU A 29 -32.76 14.95 -1.46
CA LEU A 29 -33.63 16.01 -1.96
C LEU A 29 -34.78 15.49 -2.84
N THR A 30 -34.50 14.48 -3.67
CA THR A 30 -35.47 13.96 -4.65
C THR A 30 -35.97 12.55 -4.32
N ASN A 31 -35.34 11.89 -3.34
CA ASN A 31 -35.49 10.46 -3.02
C ASN A 31 -35.30 9.52 -4.22
N GLN A 32 -34.55 9.97 -5.24
CA GLN A 32 -34.28 9.24 -6.47
C GLN A 32 -32.80 8.89 -6.60
N TYR A 33 -32.50 7.90 -7.44
CA TYR A 33 -31.14 7.58 -7.84
C TYR A 33 -30.50 8.74 -8.61
N PRO A 34 -29.17 8.90 -8.52
CA PRO A 34 -28.48 10.01 -9.18
C PRO A 34 -28.65 9.97 -10.70
N ASN A 35 -29.36 10.96 -11.23
CA ASN A 35 -29.65 11.11 -12.65
C ASN A 35 -29.20 12.47 -13.18
N PHE A 36 -27.89 12.67 -13.26
CA PHE A 36 -27.28 13.85 -13.87
C PHE A 36 -26.24 13.44 -14.91
N GLY A 37 -25.98 14.31 -15.89
CA GLY A 37 -25.03 14.05 -16.98
C GLY A 37 -23.58 14.14 -16.50
N HIS A 38 -23.08 15.37 -16.34
CA HIS A 38 -21.68 15.64 -16.01
C HIS A 38 -21.46 16.13 -14.57
N LYS A 39 -22.36 16.96 -14.04
CA LYS A 39 -22.31 17.49 -12.67
C LYS A 39 -23.68 17.51 -12.03
N CYS A 40 -23.73 17.44 -10.70
CA CYS A 40 -24.96 17.65 -9.94
C CYS A 40 -25.12 19.14 -9.60
N ASN A 41 -26.23 19.76 -10.03
CA ASN A 41 -26.48 21.19 -9.79
C ASN A 41 -26.87 21.49 -8.34
N SER A 42 -27.33 20.49 -7.59
CA SER A 42 -27.79 20.61 -6.20
C SER A 42 -26.84 19.92 -5.23
N ILE A 43 -25.56 19.78 -5.60
CA ILE A 43 -24.57 19.19 -4.71
C ILE A 43 -24.33 20.11 -3.52
N LYS A 44 -24.28 19.53 -2.32
CA LYS A 44 -23.91 20.24 -1.11
C LYS A 44 -22.64 19.66 -0.54
N TRP A 45 -21.60 20.48 -0.52
CA TRP A 45 -20.33 20.17 0.11
C TRP A 45 -20.39 20.54 1.58
N GLY A 46 -19.91 19.64 2.43
CA GLY A 46 -19.79 19.89 3.86
C GLY A 46 -19.01 18.78 4.54
N GLN A 47 -19.60 18.16 5.56
CA GLN A 47 -18.86 17.25 6.43
C GLN A 47 -18.45 15.95 5.74
N ASN A 48 -19.29 15.40 4.85
CA ASN A 48 -18.95 14.15 4.15
C ASN A 48 -17.71 14.32 3.27
N LEU A 49 -17.61 15.45 2.55
CA LEU A 49 -16.44 15.74 1.73
C LEU A 49 -15.19 15.98 2.60
N GLN A 50 -15.31 16.75 3.68
CA GLN A 50 -14.18 17.00 4.58
C GLN A 50 -13.62 15.70 5.18
N HIS A 51 -14.51 14.80 5.60
CA HIS A 51 -14.14 13.49 6.13
C HIS A 51 -13.42 12.65 5.07
N GLU A 52 -13.96 12.56 3.85
CA GLU A 52 -13.33 11.79 2.78
C GLU A 52 -11.95 12.35 2.37
N ILE A 53 -11.84 13.69 2.25
CA ILE A 53 -10.55 14.36 1.99
C ILE A 53 -9.55 13.98 3.09
N LYS A 54 -9.96 14.07 4.36
CA LYS A 54 -9.12 13.75 5.51
C LYS A 54 -8.66 12.29 5.48
N ASP A 55 -9.57 11.36 5.29
CA ASP A 55 -9.28 9.92 5.29
C ASP A 55 -8.33 9.53 4.17
N ILE A 56 -8.65 9.91 2.92
CA ILE A 56 -7.84 9.56 1.75
C ILE A 56 -6.43 10.13 1.87
N ASN A 57 -6.30 11.41 2.25
CA ASN A 57 -4.99 12.03 2.38
C ASN A 57 -4.19 11.47 3.56
N THR A 58 -4.85 11.12 4.66
CA THR A 58 -4.23 10.43 5.80
C THR A 58 -3.74 9.04 5.39
N GLU A 59 -4.52 8.26 4.64
CA GLU A 59 -4.10 6.96 4.11
C GLU A 59 -2.89 7.08 3.18
N VAL A 60 -2.86 8.09 2.31
CA VAL A 60 -1.70 8.37 1.44
C VAL A 60 -0.46 8.73 2.26
N PHE A 61 -0.61 9.57 3.30
CA PHE A 61 0.47 9.95 4.19
C PHE A 61 1.04 8.74 4.95
N LYS A 62 0.17 7.94 5.59
CA LYS A 62 0.52 6.69 6.28
C LYS A 62 1.31 5.75 5.37
N THR A 63 0.85 5.57 4.13
CA THR A 63 1.56 4.71 3.18
C THR A 63 2.93 5.30 2.83
N ARG A 64 3.04 6.61 2.61
CA ARG A 64 4.33 7.27 2.33
C ARG A 64 5.32 7.11 3.50
N GLU A 65 4.88 7.18 4.75
CA GLU A 65 5.75 6.96 5.92
C GLU A 65 6.28 5.52 6.01
N LYS A 66 5.47 4.53 5.61
CA LYS A 66 5.91 3.12 5.57
C LYS A 66 7.06 2.89 4.57
N ARG A 67 7.27 3.79 3.60
CA ARG A 67 8.28 3.66 2.54
C ARG A 67 9.64 3.28 3.11
N ASN A 68 10.20 4.10 4.00
CA ASN A 68 11.56 3.88 4.50
C ASN A 68 11.70 2.52 5.20
N LYS A 69 10.71 2.14 6.03
CA LYS A 69 10.72 0.84 6.74
C LYS A 69 10.70 -0.33 5.77
N VAL A 70 9.87 -0.26 4.73
CA VAL A 70 9.76 -1.31 3.70
C VAL A 70 11.04 -1.40 2.87
N PHE A 71 11.60 -0.26 2.45
CA PHE A 71 12.86 -0.21 1.70
C PHE A 71 14.03 -0.76 2.52
N ILE A 72 14.15 -0.35 3.79
CA ILE A 72 15.16 -0.88 4.71
C ILE A 72 15.05 -2.41 4.82
N LYS A 73 13.83 -2.93 5.07
CA LYS A 73 13.59 -4.37 5.16
C LYS A 73 13.96 -5.11 3.87
N LEU A 74 13.63 -4.55 2.71
CA LEU A 74 14.00 -5.11 1.41
C LEU A 74 15.53 -5.12 1.22
N THR A 75 16.19 -4.00 1.52
CA THR A 75 17.66 -3.88 1.43
C THR A 75 18.36 -4.87 2.34
N PHE A 76 17.94 -5.02 3.61
CA PHE A 76 18.50 -6.02 4.51
C PHE A 76 18.29 -7.45 4.02
N SER A 77 17.11 -7.76 3.46
CA SER A 77 16.81 -9.07 2.88
C SER A 77 17.72 -9.39 1.69
N ILE A 78 17.94 -8.42 0.79
CA ILE A 78 18.83 -8.59 -0.37
C ILE A 78 20.30 -8.71 0.07
N LEU A 79 20.79 -7.81 0.93
CA LEU A 79 22.18 -7.82 1.41
C LEU A 79 22.48 -9.08 2.24
N GLY A 80 21.57 -9.47 3.14
CA GLY A 80 21.71 -10.69 3.93
C GLY A 80 21.68 -11.95 3.07
N GLY A 81 20.74 -12.03 2.12
CA GLY A 81 20.64 -13.14 1.17
C GLY A 81 21.88 -13.27 0.30
N THR A 82 22.38 -12.16 -0.26
CA THR A 82 23.58 -12.14 -1.12
C THR A 82 24.85 -12.50 -0.34
N ALA A 83 25.01 -12.00 0.89
CA ALA A 83 26.14 -12.36 1.75
C ALA A 83 26.17 -13.86 2.06
N LEU A 84 25.03 -14.45 2.42
CA LEU A 84 24.92 -15.90 2.67
C LEU A 84 25.19 -16.73 1.42
N LEU A 85 24.73 -16.26 0.26
CA LEU A 85 24.96 -16.93 -1.02
C LEU A 85 26.45 -16.93 -1.37
N ILE A 86 27.13 -15.77 -1.28
CA ILE A 86 28.58 -15.66 -1.51
C ILE A 86 29.34 -16.55 -0.54
N PHE A 87 28.95 -16.56 0.74
CA PHE A 87 29.56 -17.43 1.75
C PHE A 87 29.42 -18.91 1.39
N SER A 88 28.21 -19.33 0.98
CA SER A 88 27.96 -20.70 0.51
C SER A 88 28.84 -21.09 -0.68
N PHE A 89 28.99 -20.20 -1.66
CA PHE A 89 29.84 -20.46 -2.84
C PHE A 89 31.33 -20.55 -2.48
N LYS A 90 31.82 -19.65 -1.61
CA LYS A 90 33.22 -19.71 -1.15
C LYS A 90 33.52 -20.97 -0.35
N MET A 91 32.60 -21.38 0.54
CA MET A 91 32.71 -22.62 1.30
C MET A 91 32.73 -23.84 0.39
N ALA A 92 31.82 -23.91 -0.59
CA ALA A 92 31.81 -24.98 -1.57
C ALA A 92 33.13 -25.02 -2.37
N GLY A 93 33.58 -23.88 -2.89
CA GLY A 93 34.84 -23.78 -3.66
C GLY A 93 36.07 -24.20 -2.85
N LEU A 94 36.13 -23.83 -1.56
CA LEU A 94 37.19 -24.28 -0.66
C LEU A 94 37.16 -25.80 -0.49
N LEU A 95 35.97 -26.39 -0.25
CA LEU A 95 35.81 -27.84 -0.13
C LEU A 95 36.16 -28.61 -1.41
N TYR A 96 35.89 -28.05 -2.59
CA TYR A 96 36.29 -28.63 -3.88
C TYR A 96 37.80 -28.51 -4.15
N GLY A 97 38.46 -27.47 -3.62
CA GLY A 97 39.90 -27.25 -3.78
C GLY A 97 40.78 -27.99 -2.77
N VAL A 98 40.19 -28.53 -1.69
CA VAL A 98 40.87 -29.48 -0.80
C VAL A 98 41.02 -30.79 -1.56
N ASP A 99 42.27 -31.10 -1.86
CA ASP A 99 42.79 -32.20 -2.64
C ASP A 99 41.92 -33.49 -2.67
N HIS A 100 41.75 -34.05 -3.87
CA HIS A 100 41.00 -35.29 -4.15
C HIS A 100 41.48 -36.51 -3.34
N SER A 101 42.60 -36.38 -2.61
CA SER A 101 43.20 -37.40 -1.76
C SER A 101 42.40 -37.74 -0.48
N ILE A 102 41.49 -36.87 -0.02
CA ILE A 102 40.61 -37.15 1.14
C ILE A 102 39.24 -37.71 0.70
N PHE A 103 38.93 -37.65 -0.60
CA PHE A 103 37.61 -37.95 -1.16
C PHE A 103 37.27 -39.45 -1.32
N ASN A 104 38.15 -40.36 -0.88
CA ASN A 104 37.96 -41.82 -0.97
C ASN A 104 37.22 -42.45 0.22
N ILE A 105 36.62 -41.66 1.10
CA ILE A 105 35.92 -42.17 2.29
C ILE A 105 34.43 -41.80 2.16
N HIS A 106 33.57 -42.75 2.54
CA HIS A 106 32.09 -42.73 2.51
C HIS A 106 31.38 -41.49 3.14
N GLY A 107 32.11 -40.40 3.48
CA GLY A 107 31.61 -39.14 4.07
C GLY A 107 31.63 -37.92 3.14
N ALA A 108 32.00 -38.06 1.86
CA ALA A 108 32.00 -36.95 0.90
C ALA A 108 30.62 -36.28 0.72
N SER A 109 29.53 -37.03 0.91
CA SER A 109 28.16 -36.51 0.84
C SER A 109 27.81 -35.58 2.01
N ASP A 110 28.43 -35.77 3.19
CA ASP A 110 28.18 -34.93 4.37
C ASP A 110 28.85 -33.55 4.27
N LEU A 111 29.99 -33.45 3.58
CA LEU A 111 30.71 -32.19 3.39
C LEU A 111 29.93 -31.19 2.54
N PHE A 112 29.15 -31.66 1.56
CA PHE A 112 28.30 -30.81 0.73
C PHE A 112 26.95 -30.46 1.36
N ARG A 113 26.53 -31.13 2.44
CA ARG A 113 25.27 -30.82 3.14
C ARG A 113 25.27 -29.39 3.70
N LEU A 114 26.38 -28.94 4.29
CA LEU A 114 26.47 -27.62 4.92
C LEU A 114 26.29 -26.46 3.92
N PRO A 115 27.02 -26.40 2.78
CA PRO A 115 26.77 -25.39 1.75
C PRO A 115 25.33 -25.43 1.22
N LEU A 116 24.76 -26.62 1.00
CA LEU A 116 23.39 -26.75 0.49
C LEU A 116 22.34 -26.20 1.48
N ILE A 117 22.53 -26.42 2.79
CA ILE A 117 21.66 -25.86 3.82
C ILE A 117 21.76 -24.32 3.84
N ILE A 118 22.97 -23.77 3.75
CA ILE A 118 23.18 -22.31 3.73
C ILE A 118 22.58 -21.68 2.46
N PHE A 119 22.75 -22.35 1.32
CA PHE A 119 22.12 -21.94 0.06
C PHE A 119 20.59 -21.91 0.19
N TYR A 120 20.00 -22.97 0.76
CA TYR A 120 18.56 -23.01 1.04
C TYR A 120 18.13 -21.85 1.96
N LEU A 121 18.85 -21.61 3.06
CA LEU A 121 18.57 -20.50 3.98
C LEU A 121 18.65 -19.13 3.29
N SER A 122 19.58 -18.94 2.36
CA SER A 122 19.68 -17.70 1.56
C SER A 122 18.38 -17.44 0.78
N THR A 123 17.79 -18.46 0.15
CA THR A 123 16.51 -18.32 -0.58
C THR A 123 15.36 -17.91 0.33
N VAL A 124 15.32 -18.43 1.56
CA VAL A 124 14.31 -18.05 2.57
C VAL A 124 14.46 -16.58 2.98
N VAL A 125 15.70 -16.12 3.18
CA VAL A 125 15.97 -14.72 3.54
C VAL A 125 15.52 -13.75 2.44
N TYR A 126 15.71 -14.09 1.16
CA TYR A 126 15.15 -13.30 0.05
C TYR A 126 13.62 -13.26 0.08
N GLY A 127 12.98 -14.39 0.36
CA GLY A 127 11.52 -14.49 0.42
C GLY A 127 10.86 -13.60 1.49
N TYR A 128 11.61 -13.14 2.50
CA TYR A 128 11.04 -12.32 3.59
C TYR A 128 10.83 -10.84 3.23
N GLY A 129 11.68 -10.26 2.37
CA GLY A 129 11.63 -8.84 2.00
C GLY A 129 10.60 -8.52 0.92
N PHE A 130 10.51 -9.38 -0.10
CA PHE A 130 9.70 -9.15 -1.29
C PHE A 130 8.18 -8.99 -1.04
N PRO A 131 7.51 -9.84 -0.22
CA PRO A 131 6.08 -9.70 0.02
C PRO A 131 5.71 -8.36 0.67
N SER A 132 6.55 -7.87 1.58
CA SER A 132 6.35 -6.57 2.23
C SER A 132 6.42 -5.42 1.23
N PHE A 133 7.32 -5.51 0.24
CA PHE A 133 7.47 -4.51 -0.80
C PHE A 133 6.31 -4.52 -1.79
N ILE A 134 5.88 -5.70 -2.25
CA ILE A 134 4.74 -5.84 -3.18
C ILE A 134 3.46 -5.28 -2.53
N ARG A 135 3.19 -5.63 -1.28
CA ARG A 135 2.03 -5.08 -0.54
C ARG A 135 2.08 -3.57 -0.43
N TYR A 136 3.25 -3.00 -0.13
CA TYR A 136 3.44 -1.55 -0.10
C TYR A 136 3.13 -0.90 -1.45
N LEU A 137 3.60 -1.47 -2.57
CA LEU A 137 3.32 -0.94 -3.91
C LEU A 137 1.83 -0.99 -4.23
N GLN A 138 1.16 -2.07 -3.88
CA GLN A 138 -0.29 -2.20 -4.05
C GLN A 138 -1.04 -1.15 -3.24
N GLU A 139 -0.77 -1.05 -1.93
CA GLU A 139 -1.36 -0.04 -1.05
C GLU A 139 -1.11 1.39 -1.56
N TYR A 140 0.11 1.67 -2.01
CA TYR A 140 0.49 2.99 -2.54
C TYR A 140 -0.29 3.33 -3.81
N ASN A 141 -0.37 2.40 -4.77
CA ASN A 141 -1.09 2.63 -6.02
C ASN A 141 -2.60 2.78 -5.80
N VAL A 142 -3.18 2.00 -4.90
CA VAL A 142 -4.60 2.12 -4.54
C VAL A 142 -4.88 3.47 -3.91
N ASN A 143 -4.12 3.88 -2.90
CA ASN A 143 -4.33 5.16 -2.20
C ASN A 143 -4.05 6.36 -3.10
N LYS A 144 -3.02 6.27 -3.95
CA LYS A 144 -2.73 7.29 -4.96
C LYS A 144 -3.91 7.44 -5.93
N LYS A 145 -4.45 6.34 -6.44
CA LYS A 145 -5.60 6.35 -7.35
C LYS A 145 -6.86 6.90 -6.68
N LYS A 146 -7.11 6.56 -5.42
CA LYS A 146 -8.23 7.14 -4.64
C LYS A 146 -8.11 8.67 -4.57
N LYS A 147 -6.92 9.18 -4.24
CA LYS A 147 -6.63 10.62 -4.21
C LYS A 147 -6.81 11.28 -5.57
N GLU A 148 -6.23 10.71 -6.63
CA GLU A 148 -6.37 11.23 -8.00
C GLU A 148 -7.85 11.29 -8.43
N ASN A 149 -8.66 10.27 -8.11
CA ASN A 149 -10.08 10.27 -8.41
C ASN A 149 -10.84 11.36 -7.64
N LEU A 150 -10.49 11.60 -6.37
CA LEU A 150 -11.08 12.66 -5.56
C LEU A 150 -10.74 14.05 -6.13
N ASP A 151 -9.46 14.27 -6.45
CA ASP A 151 -8.96 15.52 -7.00
C ASP A 151 -9.61 15.81 -8.37
N GLN A 152 -9.74 14.80 -9.23
CA GLN A 152 -10.47 14.89 -10.51
C GLN A 152 -11.95 15.23 -10.30
N LEU A 153 -12.61 14.60 -9.32
CA LEU A 153 -14.02 14.88 -9.05
C LEU A 153 -14.21 16.30 -8.55
N LEU A 154 -13.34 16.81 -7.68
CA LEU A 154 -13.39 18.19 -7.18
C LEU A 154 -13.07 19.22 -8.27
N ALA A 155 -12.17 18.90 -9.20
CA ALA A 155 -11.87 19.74 -10.36
C ALA A 155 -13.11 19.99 -11.24
N ILE A 156 -14.02 19.02 -11.40
CA ILE A 156 -15.29 19.20 -12.14
C ILE A 156 -16.15 20.32 -11.53
N TYR A 157 -16.02 20.57 -10.21
CA TYR A 157 -16.73 21.61 -9.48
C TYR A 157 -15.88 22.85 -9.22
N ASN A 158 -14.69 22.95 -9.83
CA ASN A 158 -13.71 24.01 -9.59
C ASN A 158 -13.44 24.21 -8.09
N LYS A 159 -13.27 23.10 -7.36
CA LYS A 159 -12.95 23.11 -5.94
C LYS A 159 -11.52 22.69 -5.69
N GLU A 160 -10.83 23.50 -4.90
CA GLU A 160 -9.48 23.21 -4.44
C GLU A 160 -9.47 23.06 -2.92
N TYR A 161 -8.52 22.29 -2.41
CA TYR A 161 -8.35 22.12 -0.98
C TYR A 161 -6.88 22.08 -0.61
N THR A 162 -6.58 22.54 0.59
CA THR A 162 -5.30 22.34 1.26
C THR A 162 -5.52 21.50 2.50
N ILE A 163 -4.61 20.55 2.72
CA ILE A 163 -4.63 19.71 3.91
C ILE A 163 -3.27 19.80 4.61
N ASN A 164 -3.31 20.08 5.90
CA ASN A 164 -2.15 19.94 6.77
C ASN A 164 -2.33 18.65 7.58
N ILE A 165 -1.35 17.76 7.53
CA ILE A 165 -1.38 16.47 8.26
C ILE A 165 -0.24 16.51 9.26
N GLN A 166 -0.59 16.47 10.54
CA GLN A 166 0.40 16.35 11.60
C GLN A 166 0.49 14.87 12.01
N PRO A 167 1.72 14.30 12.06
CA PRO A 167 1.89 12.97 12.61
C PRO A 167 1.48 12.97 14.08
N PRO A 168 0.92 11.86 14.59
CA PRO A 168 0.55 11.76 16.00
C PRO A 168 1.76 12.02 16.90
N LYS A 169 1.54 12.73 18.01
CA LYS A 169 2.60 13.03 18.98
C LYS A 169 3.12 11.76 19.66
N ASP A 170 2.22 10.79 19.88
CA ASP A 170 2.53 9.51 20.48
C ASP A 170 2.43 8.35 19.48
N LYS A 171 3.38 7.41 19.53
CA LYS A 171 3.41 6.21 18.66
C LYS A 171 2.19 5.29 18.83
N TYR A 172 1.43 5.44 19.92
CA TYR A 172 0.24 4.64 20.24
C TYR A 172 -1.07 5.36 19.87
N GLU A 173 -1.00 6.64 19.49
CA GLU A 173 -2.16 7.40 19.05
C GLU A 173 -2.35 7.18 17.54
N ILE A 174 -3.51 6.62 17.16
CA ILE A 174 -3.79 6.22 15.76
C ILE A 174 -4.33 7.41 14.95
N ASN A 175 -4.65 8.51 15.63
CA ASN A 175 -5.37 9.64 15.08
C ASN A 175 -4.39 10.70 14.55
N TYR A 176 -4.43 10.90 13.24
CA TYR A 176 -3.69 11.97 12.58
C TYR A 176 -4.55 13.22 12.67
N GLU A 177 -4.02 14.26 13.30
CA GLU A 177 -4.66 15.56 13.26
C GLU A 177 -4.51 16.11 11.84
N SER A 178 -5.64 16.46 11.24
CA SER A 178 -5.65 17.02 9.90
C SER A 178 -6.78 18.00 9.73
N ASP A 179 -6.40 19.15 9.19
CA ASP A 179 -7.24 20.31 8.95
C ASP A 179 -7.39 20.50 7.45
N VAL A 180 -8.64 20.59 6.99
CA VAL A 180 -9.00 20.77 5.58
C VAL A 180 -9.51 22.19 5.38
N LYS A 181 -8.85 22.96 4.52
CA LYS A 181 -9.34 24.27 4.05
C LYS A 181 -9.72 24.16 2.58
N MET A 182 -10.98 24.48 2.26
CA MET A 182 -11.51 24.47 0.89
C MET A 182 -11.64 25.88 0.33
N PHE A 183 -11.43 26.02 -0.99
CA PHE A 183 -11.57 27.24 -1.77
C PHE A 183 -12.59 27.00 -2.90
#